data_AF-A0A6I3L7S0-F1
#
_entry.id   AF-A0A6I3L7S0-F1
#
_cell.length_a   1.000
_cell.length_b   1.000
_cell.length_c   1.000
_cell.angle_alpha   90.00
_cell.angle_beta   90.00
_cell.angle_gamma   90.00
#
_symmetry.space_group_name_H-M   'P 1'
#
loop_
_entity.id
_entity.type
_entity.pdbx_description
1 polymer ?
#
loop_
_entity_poly.entity_id
_entity_poly.type
_entity_poly.pdbx_seq_one_letter_code
_entity_poly.pdbx_strand_id
1 'polypeptide(L)'
;MSNDSTIPDGLPVWLAPHADEAAAWGPIDRPAPQCWVGGCERDARLLGLCKAHHRRAQRAWNPRPSEEHYRRVPAQQHSEGRTPDAETAGRNG
;
A
#
# COMPACT_ATOMS: atom_id res chain seq x y z
N MET A 1 -24.27 39.87 25.32
CA MET A 1 -24.22 38.63 24.51
C MET A 1 -22.76 38.23 24.47
N SER A 2 -22.34 37.37 25.39
CA SER A 2 -20.94 36.97 25.50
C SER A 2 -20.67 35.85 24.51
N ASN A 3 -19.86 36.13 23.50
CA ASN A 3 -19.30 35.17 22.57
C ASN A 3 -18.10 34.50 23.25
N ASP A 4 -18.37 33.36 23.89
CA ASP A 4 -17.36 32.46 24.44
C ASP A 4 -16.53 31.88 23.28
N SER A 5 -15.44 32.57 22.93
CA SER A 5 -14.52 32.18 21.86
C SER A 5 -13.46 31.23 22.43
N THR A 6 -13.90 30.11 22.98
CA THR A 6 -12.98 29.03 23.37
C THR A 6 -12.51 28.37 22.09
N ILE A 7 -11.30 28.72 21.64
CA ILE A 7 -10.63 28.04 20.52
C ILE A 7 -10.61 26.55 20.86
N PRO A 8 -11.18 25.67 20.02
CA PRO A 8 -11.11 24.23 20.24
C PRO A 8 -9.65 23.81 20.37
N ASP A 9 -9.29 23.19 21.50
CA ASP A 9 -7.94 22.67 21.72
C ASP A 9 -7.53 21.75 20.56
N GLY A 10 -6.41 22.07 19.91
CA GLY A 10 -5.84 21.29 18.80
C GLY A 10 -5.98 21.89 17.41
N LEU A 11 -6.62 23.06 17.23
CA LEU A 11 -6.59 23.75 15.94
C LEU A 11 -5.24 24.48 15.71
N PRO A 12 -4.71 24.48 14.48
CA PRO A 12 -3.49 25.22 14.17
C PRO A 12 -3.72 26.74 14.25
N VAL A 13 -2.71 27.50 14.69
CA VAL A 13 -2.79 28.95 14.97
C VAL A 13 -3.36 29.77 13.80
N TRP A 14 -3.04 29.41 12.55
CA TRP A 14 -3.52 30.13 11.36
C TRP A 14 -5.04 29.97 11.14
N LEU A 15 -5.67 28.95 11.74
CA LEU A 15 -7.09 28.67 11.61
C LEU A 15 -7.92 29.33 12.72
N ALA A 16 -7.29 29.81 13.80
CA ALA A 16 -7.97 30.43 14.94
C ALA A 16 -8.87 31.63 14.56
N PRO A 17 -8.47 32.55 13.65
CA PRO A 17 -9.35 33.65 13.23
C PRO A 17 -10.61 33.19 12.47
N HIS A 18 -10.61 31.94 11.99
CA HIS A 18 -11.66 31.32 11.18
C HIS A 18 -12.30 30.13 11.89
N ALA A 19 -12.14 30.00 13.22
CA ALA A 19 -12.61 28.82 13.96
C ALA A 19 -14.14 28.63 13.85
N ASP A 20 -14.92 29.70 13.98
CA ASP A 20 -16.39 29.67 13.87
C ASP A 20 -16.84 29.29 12.45
N GLU A 21 -16.15 29.80 11.43
CA GLU A 21 -16.41 29.49 10.03
C GLU A 21 -16.08 28.03 9.70
N ALA A 22 -14.92 27.54 10.18
CA ALA A 22 -14.50 26.16 10.01
C ALA A 22 -15.45 25.19 10.72
N ALA A 23 -15.96 25.55 11.91
CA ALA A 23 -16.95 24.76 12.64
C ALA A 23 -18.28 24.65 11.87
N ALA A 24 -18.64 25.66 11.07
CA ALA A 24 -19.87 25.70 10.29
C ALA A 24 -19.84 24.80 9.04
N TRP A 25 -18.67 24.40 8.52
CA TRP A 25 -18.57 23.55 7.32
C TRP A 25 -19.08 22.12 7.54
N GLY A 26 -19.16 21.67 8.80
CA GLY A 26 -19.57 20.31 9.13
C GLY A 26 -18.54 19.24 8.73
N PRO A 27 -18.82 17.97 9.02
CA PRO A 27 -17.93 16.87 8.65
C PRO A 27 -17.87 16.74 7.12
N ILE A 28 -16.66 16.85 6.57
CA ILE A 28 -16.41 16.51 5.16
C ILE A 28 -16.56 15.00 5.01
N ASP A 29 -17.59 14.55 4.28
CA ASP A 29 -17.66 13.18 3.81
C ASP A 29 -16.38 12.88 3.05
N ARG A 30 -15.62 11.85 3.47
CA ARG A 30 -14.37 11.48 2.80
C ARG A 30 -14.67 11.32 1.32
N PRO A 31 -14.11 12.17 0.43
CA PRO A 31 -14.39 12.04 -0.99
C PRO A 31 -13.95 10.62 -1.38
N ALA A 32 -14.83 9.90 -2.08
CA ALA A 32 -14.45 8.62 -2.66
C ALA A 32 -13.16 8.87 -3.44
N PRO A 33 -12.05 8.21 -3.10
CA PRO A 33 -10.76 8.57 -3.66
C PRO A 33 -10.89 8.36 -5.16
N GLN A 34 -10.73 9.42 -5.97
CA GLN A 34 -10.84 9.31 -7.42
C GLN A 34 -9.58 8.67 -8.01
N CYS A 35 -9.71 7.94 -9.11
CA CYS A 35 -8.55 7.42 -9.83
C CYS A 35 -7.64 8.56 -10.32
N TRP A 36 -6.34 8.44 -10.08
CA TRP A 36 -5.32 9.43 -10.47
C TRP A 36 -5.01 9.47 -11.97
N VAL A 37 -5.61 8.60 -12.78
CA VAL A 37 -5.39 8.59 -14.22
C VAL A 37 -6.22 9.70 -14.83
N GLY A 38 -5.59 10.63 -15.55
CA GLY A 38 -6.26 11.74 -16.22
C GLY A 38 -7.42 11.26 -17.09
N GLY A 39 -8.59 11.87 -16.91
CA GLY A 39 -9.83 11.49 -17.61
C GLY A 39 -10.53 10.23 -17.07
N CYS A 40 -10.09 9.69 -15.92
CA CYS A 40 -10.78 8.57 -15.26
C CYS A 40 -11.68 9.06 -14.12
N GLU A 41 -12.99 8.92 -14.29
CA GLU A 41 -13.99 9.31 -13.28
C GLU A 41 -14.34 8.19 -12.29
N ARG A 42 -13.69 7.03 -12.42
CA ARG A 42 -13.92 5.88 -11.52
C ARG A 42 -13.23 6.08 -10.17
N ASP A 43 -13.81 5.51 -9.13
CA ASP A 43 -13.19 5.44 -7.81
C ASP A 43 -11.89 4.62 -7.84
N ALA A 44 -10.87 5.19 -7.24
CA ALA A 44 -9.67 4.51 -6.80
C ALA A 44 -10.01 3.48 -5.73
N ARG A 45 -9.40 2.31 -5.86
CA ARG A 45 -9.51 1.24 -4.86
C ARG A 45 -8.18 0.91 -4.20
N LEU A 46 -7.08 1.09 -4.92
CA LEU A 46 -5.75 0.69 -4.44
C LEU A 46 -4.69 1.58 -5.10
N LEU A 47 -3.80 2.15 -4.28
CA LEU A 47 -2.69 3.00 -4.75
C LEU A 47 -3.15 4.20 -5.60
N GLY A 48 -4.31 4.80 -5.29
CA GLY A 48 -4.87 5.89 -6.09
C GLY A 48 -5.39 5.48 -7.48
N LEU A 49 -5.48 4.17 -7.77
CA LEU A 49 -5.93 3.65 -9.06
C LEU A 49 -7.25 2.88 -8.94
N CYS A 50 -8.09 3.00 -9.97
CA CYS A 50 -9.24 2.11 -10.13
C CYS A 50 -8.77 0.69 -10.46
N LYS A 51 -9.66 -0.30 -10.27
CA LYS A 51 -9.36 -1.73 -10.49
C LYS A 51 -8.75 -2.00 -11.89
N ALA A 52 -9.21 -1.32 -12.92
CA ALA A 52 -8.72 -1.49 -14.29
C ALA A 52 -7.31 -0.93 -14.46
N HIS A 53 -7.06 0.30 -13.99
CA HIS A 53 -5.75 0.93 -14.09
C HIS A 53 -4.72 0.24 -13.22
N HIS A 54 -5.10 -0.22 -12.03
CA HIS A 54 -4.23 -1.03 -11.18
C HIS A 54 -3.81 -2.33 -11.88
N ARG A 55 -4.74 -3.07 -12.50
CA ARG A 55 -4.40 -4.30 -13.27
C ARG A 55 -3.49 -4.01 -14.46
N ARG A 56 -3.71 -2.89 -15.16
CA ARG A 56 -2.85 -2.48 -16.28
C ARG A 56 -1.45 -2.11 -15.78
N ALA A 57 -1.37 -1.35 -14.70
CA ALA A 57 -0.12 -1.01 -14.05
C ALA A 57 0.63 -2.29 -13.63
N GLN A 58 0.00 -3.24 -12.95
CA GLN A 58 0.65 -4.50 -12.57
C GLN A 58 1.26 -5.28 -13.74
N ARG A 59 0.62 -5.27 -14.91
CA ARG A 59 1.16 -5.93 -16.11
C ARG A 59 2.37 -5.19 -16.70
N ALA A 60 2.39 -3.87 -16.60
CA ALA A 60 3.50 -3.05 -17.10
C ALA A 60 4.68 -3.02 -16.11
N TRP A 61 4.38 -2.94 -14.81
CA TRP A 61 5.35 -2.83 -13.71
C TRP A 61 5.93 -4.16 -13.26
N ASN A 62 5.32 -5.27 -13.65
CA ASN A 62 5.98 -6.57 -13.62
C ASN A 62 6.44 -6.86 -15.05
N PRO A 63 7.58 -6.29 -15.51
CA PRO A 63 8.20 -6.79 -16.72
C PRO A 63 8.48 -8.26 -16.43
N ARG A 64 7.66 -9.16 -16.99
CA ARG A 64 8.01 -10.58 -17.03
C ARG A 64 9.45 -10.60 -17.53
N PRO A 65 10.41 -11.10 -16.75
CA PRO A 65 11.74 -11.27 -17.27
C PRO A 65 11.58 -12.04 -18.57
N SER A 66 12.19 -11.57 -19.66
CA SER A 66 12.11 -12.29 -20.92
C SER A 66 12.55 -13.74 -20.68
N GLU A 67 12.03 -14.68 -21.48
CA GLU A 67 12.53 -16.07 -21.50
C GLU A 67 14.07 -16.09 -21.50
N GLU A 68 14.68 -15.16 -22.22
CA GLU A 68 16.12 -14.96 -22.27
C GLU A 68 16.75 -14.47 -20.96
N HIS A 69 16.08 -13.62 -20.19
CA HIS A 69 16.52 -13.26 -18.83
C HIS A 69 16.55 -14.50 -17.92
N TYR A 70 15.51 -15.34 -17.96
CA TYR A 70 15.50 -16.60 -17.19
C TYR A 70 16.59 -17.58 -17.63
N ARG A 71 16.90 -17.66 -18.93
CA ARG A 71 18.02 -18.50 -19.44
C ARG A 71 19.40 -18.02 -19.01
N ARG A 72 19.57 -16.72 -18.75
CA ARG A 72 20.85 -16.12 -18.35
C ARG A 72 21.06 -16.10 -16.83
N VAL A 73 20.02 -16.27 -16.02
CA VAL A 73 20.17 -16.48 -14.58
C VAL A 73 20.68 -17.92 -14.41
N PRO A 74 21.93 -18.13 -13.95
CA PRO A 74 22.36 -19.47 -13.57
C PRO A 74 21.38 -19.94 -12.51
N ALA A 75 20.80 -21.14 -12.69
CA ALA A 75 20.00 -21.75 -11.65
C ALA A 75 20.83 -21.69 -10.36
N GLN A 76 20.43 -20.84 -9.42
CA GLN A 76 21.11 -20.73 -8.14
C GLN A 76 21.12 -22.14 -7.60
N GLN A 77 22.33 -22.69 -7.51
CA GLN A 77 22.59 -24.04 -7.07
C GLN A 77 21.98 -24.14 -5.67
N HIS A 78 20.79 -24.73 -5.58
CA HIS A 78 20.33 -25.38 -4.38
C HIS A 78 21.23 -26.61 -4.21
N SER A 79 22.50 -26.38 -3.89
CA SER A 79 23.42 -27.41 -3.44
C SER A 79 22.91 -27.90 -2.09
N GLU A 80 22.14 -28.98 -2.16
CA GLU A 80 22.56 -30.25 -1.55
C GLU A 80 23.05 -30.13 -0.11
N GLY A 81 22.11 -30.32 0.81
CA GLY A 81 22.37 -30.50 2.23
C GLY A 81 21.34 -31.43 2.88
N ARG A 82 21.02 -32.55 2.22
CA ARG A 82 20.27 -33.66 2.82
C ARG A 82 21.02 -34.95 2.53
N THR A 83 21.90 -35.37 3.44
CA THR A 83 22.16 -36.80 3.60
C THR A 83 21.11 -37.34 4.58
N PRO A 84 20.29 -38.33 4.20
CA PRO A 84 19.73 -39.24 5.17
C PRO A 84 20.76 -40.35 5.35
N ASP A 85 21.68 -40.19 6.30
CA ASP A 85 22.52 -41.31 6.70
C ASP A 85 21.68 -42.25 7.55
N ALA A 86 21.16 -43.25 6.84
CA ALA A 86 20.64 -44.46 7.43
C ALA A 86 21.79 -45.23 8.11
N GLU A 87 21.51 -45.65 9.34
CA GLU A 87 21.86 -46.98 9.84
C GLU A 87 23.30 -47.24 10.28
N THR A 88 23.54 -47.25 11.59
CA THR A 88 24.35 -48.33 12.20
C THR A 88 23.88 -48.62 13.62
N ALA A 89 23.60 -49.91 13.84
CA ALA A 89 23.09 -50.55 15.04
C ALA A 89 24.08 -50.64 16.21
N GLY A 90 23.56 -50.93 17.41
CA GLY A 90 24.30 -51.54 18.52
C GLY A 90 24.01 -50.89 19.88
N ARG A 91 23.10 -51.44 20.69
CA ARG A 91 23.32 -52.47 21.73
C ARG A 91 23.90 -51.95 23.06
N ASN A 92 23.30 -52.47 24.13
CA ASN A 92 23.71 -52.52 25.55
C ASN A 92 23.31 -51.28 26.36
N GLY A 93 22.65 -51.39 27.51
CA GLY A 93 22.21 -52.51 28.33
C GLY A 93 21.65 -51.93 29.63
#